data_AF-A6HGF4-F1
#
_entry.id   AF-A6HGF4-F1
#
_cell.length_a   1.000
_cell.length_b   1.000
_cell.length_c   1.000
_cell.angle_alpha   90.00
_cell.angle_beta   90.00
_cell.angle_gamma   90.00
#
_symmetry.space_group_name_H-M   'P 1'
#
loop_
_entity.id
_entity.type
_entity.pdbx_description
1 polymer ?
#
loop_
_entity_poly.entity_id
_entity_poly.type
_entity_poly.pdbx_seq_one_letter_code
_entity_poly.pdbx_strand_id
1 'polypeptide(L)'
;MLAQKGFEVDAPLASALAAQGTEGLCPLFCHTNGTPLGLGAQVTNPNLAAVLLREALASSPDLVGNALLNLLVRDLGLELPSVQPKPSLEPALQLLLPQGVLFTTPGPSAGPELMGLLESTLHSKTPSPASCSSLLQTAETPVSSALATVDSHGSMLLLTSSLNSSFGSGHLSPSTGVLLSNLEASSVPSTWACPLILRGNLDDTEDDMLGLVASGIPRGAKAMACTLFNHLTTPQTQQQVQHQAQQRPTESPGICGKEALLQVVVHAEHAQVSSIPSGCCPFQGY
;
A
#
# COMPACT_ATOMS: atom_id res chain seq x y z
N MET A 1 -4.17 -5.43 20.95
CA MET A 1 -4.95 -4.48 21.78
C MET A 1 -6.13 -3.86 21.02
N LEU A 2 -5.92 -3.27 19.83
CA LEU A 2 -6.98 -2.61 19.06
C LEU A 2 -8.16 -3.55 18.75
N ALA A 3 -7.91 -4.77 18.28
CA ALA A 3 -8.96 -5.76 18.04
C ALA A 3 -9.80 -6.09 19.30
N GLN A 4 -9.19 -6.07 20.49
CA GLN A 4 -9.87 -6.40 21.76
C GLN A 4 -10.67 -5.23 22.33
N LYS A 5 -10.08 -4.03 22.32
CA LYS A 5 -10.68 -2.81 22.91
C LYS A 5 -11.61 -2.09 21.94
N GLY A 6 -11.39 -2.31 20.65
CA GLY A 6 -12.10 -1.70 19.55
C GLY A 6 -11.49 -0.40 19.05
N PHE A 7 -12.05 0.06 17.93
CA PHE A 7 -11.76 1.32 17.27
C PHE A 7 -13.04 1.90 16.67
N GLU A 8 -13.06 3.23 16.51
CA GLU A 8 -14.20 3.92 15.91
C GLU A 8 -14.16 3.78 14.39
N VAL A 9 -15.33 3.52 13.80
CA VAL A 9 -15.51 3.51 12.35
C VAL A 9 -15.23 4.91 11.80
N ASP A 10 -14.21 5.03 10.96
CA ASP A 10 -13.86 6.26 10.28
C ASP A 10 -14.66 6.46 8.97
N ALA A 11 -14.47 7.61 8.33
CA ALA A 11 -15.21 7.93 7.10
C ALA A 11 -14.91 6.97 5.93
N PRO A 12 -13.64 6.57 5.67
CA PRO A 12 -13.35 5.53 4.68
C PRO A 12 -14.07 4.21 4.95
N LEU A 13 -14.03 3.69 6.18
CA LEU A 13 -14.67 2.43 6.52
C LEU A 13 -16.20 2.52 6.43
N ALA A 14 -16.81 3.60 6.92
CA ALA A 14 -18.25 3.83 6.79
C ALA A 14 -18.68 3.87 5.31
N SER A 15 -17.90 4.55 4.46
CA SER A 15 -18.16 4.63 3.04
C SER A 15 -18.04 3.25 2.36
N ALA A 16 -17.07 2.43 2.75
CA ALA A 16 -16.91 1.09 2.21
C ALA A 16 -18.09 0.19 2.59
N LEU A 17 -18.53 0.22 3.85
CA LEU A 17 -19.69 -0.54 4.35
C LEU A 17 -20.97 -0.16 3.61
N ALA A 18 -21.18 1.13 3.33
CA ALA A 18 -22.34 1.61 2.58
C ALA A 18 -22.30 1.18 1.10
N ALA A 19 -21.12 1.12 0.48
CA ALA A 19 -20.97 0.82 -0.94
C ALA A 19 -21.08 -0.69 -1.26
N GLN A 20 -20.51 -1.56 -0.43
CA GLN A 20 -20.45 -3.00 -0.71
C GLN A 20 -21.52 -3.83 0.02
N GLY A 21 -22.24 -3.22 0.97
CA GLY A 21 -23.14 -3.94 1.85
C GLY A 21 -22.40 -4.70 2.96
N THR A 22 -23.17 -5.41 3.78
CA THR A 22 -22.68 -6.05 5.02
C THR A 22 -23.01 -7.54 5.10
N GLU A 23 -23.40 -8.13 3.98
CA GLU A 23 -23.62 -9.58 3.89
C GLU A 23 -22.34 -10.33 4.26
N GLY A 24 -22.41 -11.28 5.19
CA GLY A 24 -21.25 -11.99 5.75
C GLY A 24 -20.39 -11.17 6.75
N LEU A 25 -20.55 -9.85 6.80
CA LEU A 25 -19.78 -8.93 7.64
C LEU A 25 -20.49 -8.52 8.93
N CYS A 26 -21.80 -8.72 9.00
CA CYS A 26 -22.60 -8.29 10.14
C CYS A 26 -22.15 -8.76 11.53
N PRO A 27 -21.53 -9.94 11.72
CA PRO A 27 -20.99 -10.31 13.04
C PRO A 27 -19.97 -9.31 13.58
N LEU A 28 -19.35 -8.50 12.70
CA LEU A 28 -18.36 -7.48 13.07
C LEU A 28 -18.84 -6.05 12.81
N PHE A 29 -19.55 -5.82 11.70
CA PHE A 29 -19.85 -4.49 11.20
C PHE A 29 -21.35 -4.13 11.15
N CYS A 30 -22.20 -4.86 11.90
CA CYS A 30 -23.60 -4.49 12.09
C CYS A 30 -23.95 -4.32 13.57
N HIS A 31 -24.92 -3.45 13.83
CA HIS A 31 -25.65 -3.41 15.07
C HIS A 31 -26.48 -4.70 15.26
N THR A 32 -26.98 -4.95 16.48
CA THR A 32 -27.77 -6.15 16.81
C THR A 32 -29.09 -6.26 16.04
N ASN A 33 -29.61 -5.16 15.53
CA ASN A 33 -30.77 -5.09 14.64
C ASN A 33 -30.43 -5.42 13.16
N GLY A 34 -29.17 -5.75 12.86
CA GLY A 34 -28.68 -6.06 11.51
C GLY A 34 -28.33 -4.84 10.66
N THR A 35 -28.45 -3.61 11.16
CA THR A 35 -28.07 -2.41 10.38
C THR A 35 -26.55 -2.19 10.42
N PRO A 36 -25.91 -1.78 9.31
CA PRO A 36 -24.47 -1.48 9.28
C PRO A 36 -24.06 -0.43 10.31
N LEU A 37 -22.84 -0.57 10.84
CA LEU A 37 -22.24 0.45 11.71
C LEU A 37 -21.89 1.72 10.91
N GLY A 38 -22.19 2.88 11.49
CA GLY A 38 -21.90 4.19 10.90
C GLY A 38 -20.65 4.86 11.47
N LEU A 39 -20.32 6.04 10.96
CA LEU A 39 -19.22 6.89 11.43
C LEU A 39 -19.25 7.07 12.96
N GLY A 40 -18.12 6.85 13.62
CA GLY A 40 -17.95 6.96 15.06
C GLY A 40 -18.48 5.77 15.88
N ALA A 41 -19.12 4.78 15.24
CA ALA A 41 -19.52 3.56 15.94
C ALA A 41 -18.29 2.73 16.34
N GLN A 42 -18.37 2.07 17.50
CA GLN A 42 -17.28 1.21 17.97
C GLN A 42 -17.34 -0.18 17.36
N VAL A 43 -16.21 -0.66 16.85
CA VAL A 43 -16.03 -2.03 16.33
C VAL A 43 -15.06 -2.78 17.23
N THR A 44 -15.40 -4.02 17.61
CA THR A 44 -14.49 -4.93 18.33
C THR A 44 -14.40 -6.27 17.61
N ASN A 45 -13.24 -6.89 17.60
CA ASN A 45 -13.01 -8.22 17.04
C ASN A 45 -12.27 -9.12 18.04
N PRO A 46 -12.98 -9.66 19.06
CA PRO A 46 -12.36 -10.45 20.12
C PRO A 46 -11.75 -11.76 19.61
N ASN A 47 -12.32 -12.38 18.57
CA ASN A 47 -11.77 -13.61 17.99
C ASN A 47 -10.42 -13.33 17.32
N LEU A 48 -10.31 -12.23 16.55
CA LEU A 48 -9.04 -11.83 15.97
C LEU A 48 -8.01 -11.46 17.04
N ALA A 49 -8.45 -10.81 18.13
CA ALA A 49 -7.57 -10.50 19.25
C ALA A 49 -6.98 -11.77 19.89
N ALA A 50 -7.79 -12.82 20.04
CA ALA A 50 -7.33 -14.10 20.58
C ALA A 50 -6.33 -14.80 19.65
N VAL A 51 -6.57 -14.77 18.33
CA VAL A 51 -5.63 -15.30 17.32
C VAL A 51 -4.30 -14.56 17.37
N LEU A 52 -4.33 -13.23 17.30
CA LEU A 52 -3.11 -12.40 17.32
C LEU A 52 -2.31 -12.58 18.62
N LEU A 53 -2.99 -12.74 19.76
CA LEU A 53 -2.32 -13.00 21.04
C LEU A 53 -1.65 -14.38 21.05
N ARG A 54 -2.32 -15.40 20.52
CA ARG A 54 -1.76 -16.75 20.42
C ARG A 54 -0.52 -16.80 19.54
N GLU A 55 -0.55 -16.12 18.39
CA GLU A 55 0.60 -15.97 17.50
C GLU A 55 1.76 -15.24 18.18
N ALA A 56 1.49 -14.13 18.88
CA ALA A 56 2.52 -13.35 19.56
C ALA A 56 3.21 -14.11 20.71
N LEU A 57 2.52 -15.05 21.35
CA LEU A 57 3.06 -15.88 22.44
C LEU A 57 3.66 -17.21 21.94
N ALA A 58 3.58 -17.49 20.64
CA ALA A 58 4.01 -18.75 20.06
C ALA A 58 5.54 -18.92 20.17
N SER A 59 5.98 -20.02 20.77
CA SER A 59 7.40 -20.42 20.71
C SER A 59 7.76 -21.13 19.40
N SER A 60 6.76 -21.58 18.63
CA SER A 60 6.92 -22.23 17.33
C SER A 60 5.84 -21.68 16.36
N PRO A 61 6.22 -20.82 15.40
CA PRO A 61 5.26 -20.17 14.51
C PRO A 61 4.53 -21.18 13.60
N ASP A 62 5.21 -22.25 13.17
CA ASP A 62 4.63 -23.26 12.29
C ASP A 62 3.44 -24.00 12.94
N LEU A 63 3.56 -24.33 14.23
CA LEU A 63 2.48 -25.02 14.95
C LEU A 63 1.24 -24.14 15.14
N VAL A 64 1.43 -22.83 15.31
CA VAL A 64 0.30 -21.91 15.50
C VAL A 64 -0.34 -21.57 14.15
N GLY A 65 0.46 -21.39 13.10
CA GLY A 65 -0.03 -21.27 11.72
C GLY A 65 -0.88 -22.48 11.31
N ASN A 66 -0.45 -23.70 11.63
CA ASN A 66 -1.25 -24.93 11.41
C ASN A 66 -2.59 -24.90 12.16
N ALA A 67 -2.58 -24.45 13.41
CA ALA A 67 -3.80 -24.37 14.22
C ALA A 67 -4.78 -23.32 13.67
N LEU A 68 -4.29 -22.18 13.20
CA LEU A 68 -5.08 -21.15 12.54
C LEU A 68 -5.68 -21.68 11.23
N LEU A 69 -4.87 -22.33 10.40
CA LEU A 69 -5.33 -22.90 9.13
C LEU A 69 -6.43 -23.95 9.35
N ASN A 70 -6.28 -24.82 10.35
CA ASN A 70 -7.31 -25.80 10.70
C ASN A 70 -8.65 -25.15 11.07
N LEU A 71 -8.63 -24.03 11.79
CA LEU A 71 -9.83 -23.28 12.14
C LEU A 71 -10.50 -22.69 10.90
N LEU A 72 -9.72 -22.07 10.01
CA LEU A 72 -10.22 -21.47 8.77
C LEU A 72 -10.82 -22.54 7.83
N VAL A 73 -10.13 -23.66 7.66
CA VAL A 73 -10.59 -24.78 6.81
C VAL A 73 -11.89 -25.37 7.36
N ARG A 74 -12.01 -25.51 8.68
CA ARG A 74 -13.24 -25.97 9.33
C ARG A 74 -14.40 -25.00 9.13
N ASP A 75 -14.16 -23.71 9.30
CA ASP A 75 -15.19 -22.67 9.12
C ASP A 75 -15.70 -22.59 7.68
N LEU A 76 -14.83 -22.90 6.71
CA LEU A 76 -15.17 -22.92 5.28
C LEU A 76 -15.71 -24.27 4.79
N GLY A 77 -15.69 -25.32 5.62
CA GLY A 77 -16.07 -26.67 5.22
C GLY A 77 -15.15 -27.26 4.14
N LEU A 78 -13.87 -26.88 4.14
CA LEU A 78 -12.87 -27.33 3.18
C LEU A 78 -12.04 -28.49 3.75
N GLU A 79 -11.26 -29.12 2.88
CA GLU A 79 -10.19 -30.03 3.31
C GLU A 79 -8.89 -29.26 3.52
N LEU A 80 -8.02 -29.78 4.38
CA LEU A 80 -6.74 -29.15 4.65
C LEU A 80 -5.87 -29.21 3.39
N PRO A 81 -5.29 -28.09 2.93
CA PRO A 81 -4.44 -28.12 1.75
C PRO A 81 -3.19 -28.97 2.02
N SER A 82 -2.84 -29.82 1.04
CA SER A 82 -1.68 -30.73 1.12
C SER A 82 -0.34 -29.99 1.20
N VAL A 83 -0.30 -28.72 0.76
CA VAL A 83 0.87 -27.85 0.79
C VAL A 83 0.42 -26.48 1.30
N GLN A 84 1.11 -25.95 2.31
CA GLN A 84 0.87 -24.60 2.78
C GLN A 84 1.59 -23.58 1.91
N PRO A 85 0.95 -22.44 1.58
CA PRO A 85 1.63 -21.36 0.91
C PRO A 85 2.72 -20.81 1.83
N LYS A 86 3.96 -20.82 1.34
CA LYS A 86 5.11 -20.24 2.03
C LYS A 86 5.52 -18.96 1.31
N PRO A 87 5.71 -17.84 2.02
CA PRO A 87 6.24 -16.63 1.39
C PRO A 87 7.63 -16.92 0.79
N SER A 88 7.88 -16.46 -0.43
CA SER A 88 9.20 -16.51 -1.06
C SER A 88 10.00 -15.25 -0.70
N LEU A 89 11.31 -15.41 -0.57
CA LEU A 89 12.26 -14.30 -0.56
C LEU A 89 12.93 -14.28 -1.93
N GLU A 90 12.74 -13.19 -2.66
CA GLU A 90 13.23 -13.05 -4.01
C GLU A 90 14.10 -11.79 -4.14
N PRO A 91 15.18 -11.84 -4.93
CA PRO A 91 15.95 -10.65 -5.25
C PRO A 91 15.08 -9.58 -5.92
N ALA A 92 15.28 -8.33 -5.54
CA ALA A 92 14.63 -7.20 -6.20
C ALA A 92 15.10 -7.07 -7.66
N LEU A 93 14.19 -6.64 -8.54
CA LEU A 93 14.53 -6.14 -9.87
C LEU A 93 15.31 -4.84 -9.74
N GLN A 94 16.32 -4.64 -10.58
CA GLN A 94 17.22 -3.49 -10.51
C GLN A 94 17.28 -2.75 -11.83
N LEU A 95 17.27 -1.43 -11.78
CA LEU A 95 17.49 -0.54 -12.92
C LEU A 95 18.56 0.51 -12.56
N LEU A 96 19.61 0.57 -13.37
CA LEU A 96 20.69 1.56 -13.21
C LEU A 96 20.27 2.88 -13.85
N LEU A 97 20.34 3.96 -13.08
CA LEU A 97 20.07 5.32 -13.50
C LEU A 97 21.33 6.19 -13.28
N PRO A 98 21.48 7.31 -13.99
CA PRO A 98 22.55 8.27 -13.69
C PRO A 98 22.54 8.77 -12.24
N GLN A 99 21.36 8.81 -11.61
CA GLN A 99 21.17 9.28 -10.24
C GLN A 99 21.39 8.17 -9.18
N GLY A 100 21.54 6.90 -9.58
CA GLY A 100 21.71 5.79 -8.64
C GLY A 100 21.08 4.48 -9.11
N VAL A 101 20.75 3.61 -8.15
CA VAL A 101 20.18 2.28 -8.42
C VAL A 101 18.76 2.20 -7.92
N LEU A 102 17.86 1.81 -8.80
CA LEU A 102 16.44 1.64 -8.50
C LEU A 102 16.11 0.16 -8.30
N PHE A 103 15.31 -0.13 -7.29
CA PHE A 103 14.88 -1.47 -6.86
C PHE A 103 13.35 -1.58 -6.83
N THR A 104 12.79 -2.68 -7.36
CA THR A 104 11.36 -3.00 -7.22
C THR A 104 11.14 -4.51 -7.11
N THR A 105 9.92 -4.94 -6.80
CA THR A 105 9.57 -6.35 -6.61
C THR A 105 9.53 -7.13 -7.93
N PRO A 106 9.96 -8.41 -7.96
CA PRO A 106 9.82 -9.28 -9.13
C PRO A 106 8.36 -9.73 -9.36
N GLY A 107 8.11 -10.48 -10.44
CA GLY A 107 6.83 -11.14 -10.66
C GLY A 107 6.49 -12.10 -9.52
N PRO A 108 5.21 -12.30 -9.13
CA PRO A 108 3.98 -11.88 -9.80
C PRO A 108 3.46 -10.48 -9.41
N SER A 109 4.35 -9.52 -9.11
CA SER A 109 3.99 -8.12 -8.83
C SER A 109 3.90 -7.25 -10.11
N ALA A 110 3.54 -5.96 -9.96
CA ALA A 110 3.59 -4.95 -11.02
C ALA A 110 4.98 -4.39 -11.29
N GLY A 111 6.01 -4.82 -10.54
CA GLY A 111 7.38 -4.33 -10.70
C GLY A 111 7.94 -4.49 -12.13
N PRO A 112 7.74 -5.64 -12.83
CA PRO A 112 8.13 -5.76 -14.24
C PRO A 112 7.46 -4.75 -15.17
N GLU A 113 6.16 -4.43 -14.95
CA GLU A 113 5.46 -3.40 -15.72
C GLU A 113 6.03 -2.02 -15.44
N LEU A 114 6.30 -1.70 -14.17
CA LEU A 114 6.95 -0.47 -13.76
C LEU A 114 8.34 -0.33 -14.41
N MET A 115 9.16 -1.38 -14.42
CA MET A 115 10.47 -1.39 -15.07
C MET A 115 10.35 -1.05 -16.57
N GLY A 116 9.43 -1.72 -17.28
CA GLY A 116 9.21 -1.44 -18.71
C GLY A 116 8.74 -0.01 -18.99
N LEU A 117 7.90 0.57 -18.14
CA LEU A 117 7.50 1.98 -18.23
C LEU A 117 8.68 2.94 -18.00
N LEU A 118 9.52 2.65 -17.01
CA LEU A 118 10.70 3.45 -16.71
C LEU A 118 11.73 3.41 -17.84
N GLU A 119 12.08 2.21 -18.30
CA GLU A 119 13.03 2.03 -19.40
C GLU A 119 12.54 2.72 -20.68
N SER A 120 11.30 2.49 -21.10
CA SER A 120 10.77 3.08 -22.35
C SER A 120 10.76 4.61 -22.33
N THR A 121 10.46 5.21 -21.18
CA THR A 121 10.42 6.67 -21.05
C THR A 121 11.82 7.27 -20.98
N LEU A 122 12.76 6.64 -20.26
CA LEU A 122 14.16 7.09 -20.17
C LEU A 122 14.89 7.04 -21.53
N HIS A 123 14.54 6.07 -22.39
CA HIS A 123 15.08 5.99 -23.75
C HIS A 123 14.41 6.97 -24.73
N SER A 124 13.27 7.54 -24.38
CA SER A 124 12.61 8.56 -25.18
C SER A 124 13.26 9.93 -24.94
N LYS A 125 13.73 10.59 -26.01
CA LYS A 125 14.52 11.83 -25.96
C LYS A 125 13.76 13.06 -25.39
N THR A 126 12.51 12.88 -24.99
CA THR A 126 11.63 13.93 -24.45
C THR A 126 10.74 13.32 -23.35
N PRO A 127 11.19 13.26 -22.09
CA PRO A 127 10.31 12.92 -20.98
C PRO A 127 9.30 14.07 -20.83
N SER A 128 8.12 13.92 -21.44
CA SER A 128 7.09 14.95 -21.35
C SER A 128 6.22 14.70 -20.12
N PRO A 129 6.19 15.62 -19.13
CA PRO A 129 5.25 15.54 -18.01
C PRO A 129 3.78 15.56 -18.46
N ALA A 130 3.49 15.94 -19.72
CA ALA A 130 2.15 15.88 -20.29
C ALA A 130 1.60 14.45 -20.44
N SER A 131 2.47 13.43 -20.51
CA SER A 131 2.05 12.02 -20.60
C SER A 131 1.41 11.52 -19.31
N CYS A 132 1.70 12.13 -18.16
CA CYS A 132 1.13 11.77 -16.87
C CYS A 132 -0.31 12.27 -16.66
N SER A 133 -0.70 13.36 -17.36
CA SER A 133 -2.02 13.99 -17.20
C SER A 133 -3.17 13.22 -17.85
N SER A 134 -2.92 12.46 -18.92
CA SER A 134 -3.99 11.69 -19.59
C SER A 134 -4.27 10.33 -18.94
N LEU A 135 -3.49 9.93 -17.93
CA LEU A 135 -3.48 8.57 -17.38
C LEU A 135 -4.24 8.42 -16.06
N LEU A 136 -4.68 9.52 -15.44
CA LEU A 136 -5.30 9.56 -14.10
C LEU A 136 -6.84 9.68 -14.12
N GLN A 137 -7.48 9.66 -15.29
CA GLN A 137 -8.95 9.76 -15.39
C GLN A 137 -9.60 8.38 -15.31
N THR A 138 -9.98 7.97 -14.10
CA THR A 138 -11.12 7.08 -13.77
C THR A 138 -11.00 6.77 -12.28
N ALA A 139 -11.99 7.21 -11.52
CA ALA A 139 -12.10 6.91 -10.10
C ALA A 139 -12.68 5.49 -9.95
N GLU A 140 -11.81 4.49 -9.82
CA GLU A 140 -12.18 3.26 -9.13
C GLU A 140 -11.73 3.38 -7.68
N THR A 141 -12.63 3.04 -6.76
CA THR A 141 -12.37 3.12 -5.33
C THR A 141 -11.22 2.16 -4.96
N PRO A 142 -10.18 2.63 -4.24
CA PRO A 142 -8.99 1.85 -3.98
C PRO A 142 -9.27 0.69 -3.03
N VAL A 143 -8.65 -0.46 -3.28
CA VAL A 143 -8.56 -1.53 -2.28
C VAL A 143 -7.15 -2.10 -2.21
N SER A 144 -6.32 -1.41 -1.44
CA SER A 144 -5.14 -1.97 -0.80
C SER A 144 -4.71 -0.99 0.27
N SER A 145 -3.93 -1.44 1.23
CA SER A 145 -3.23 -0.57 2.17
C SER A 145 -1.75 -0.55 1.83
N ALA A 146 -1.16 0.64 1.90
CA ALA A 146 0.26 0.85 1.78
C ALA A 146 0.82 1.31 3.13
N LEU A 147 2.00 0.81 3.47
CA LEU A 147 2.76 1.20 4.66
C LEU A 147 4.19 1.51 4.21
N ALA A 148 4.72 2.60 4.70
CA ALA A 148 6.10 2.99 4.49
C ALA A 148 6.70 3.39 5.84
N THR A 149 7.86 2.82 6.17
CA THR A 149 8.60 3.17 7.38
C THR A 149 10.08 3.21 7.08
N VAL A 150 10.78 4.07 7.81
CA VAL A 150 12.20 4.26 7.70
C VAL A 150 12.78 4.65 9.06
N ASP A 151 13.99 4.19 9.36
CA ASP A 151 14.71 4.58 10.56
C ASP A 151 15.84 5.59 10.26
N SER A 152 16.46 6.11 11.32
CA SER A 152 17.57 7.07 11.23
C SER A 152 18.87 6.46 10.70
N HIS A 153 18.92 5.15 10.48
CA HIS A 153 20.09 4.45 9.91
C HIS A 153 19.89 4.13 8.42
N GLY A 154 18.79 4.60 7.82
CA GLY A 154 18.47 4.33 6.43
C GLY A 154 17.82 2.95 6.18
N SER A 155 17.41 2.23 7.21
CA SER A 155 16.64 0.99 7.04
C SER A 155 15.22 1.35 6.60
N MET A 156 14.82 0.93 5.39
CA MET A 156 13.51 1.23 4.81
C MET A 156 12.68 -0.04 4.62
N LEU A 157 11.38 0.03 4.99
CA LEU A 157 10.40 -1.00 4.70
C LEU A 157 9.20 -0.38 3.98
N LEU A 158 8.95 -0.86 2.77
CA LEU A 158 7.78 -0.53 1.96
C LEU A 158 6.91 -1.79 1.84
N LEU A 159 5.65 -1.68 2.25
CA LEU A 159 4.72 -2.81 2.27
C LEU A 159 3.40 -2.40 1.62
N THR A 160 2.89 -3.28 0.76
CA THR A 160 1.54 -3.18 0.23
C THR A 160 0.79 -4.46 0.52
N SER A 161 -0.44 -4.36 1.00
CA SER A 161 -1.31 -5.50 1.30
C SER A 161 -2.72 -5.26 0.80
N SER A 162 -3.40 -6.30 0.34
CA SER A 162 -4.76 -6.18 -0.18
C SER A 162 -5.56 -7.45 0.06
N LEU A 163 -6.87 -7.29 0.26
CA LEU A 163 -7.84 -8.37 0.19
C LEU A 163 -8.41 -8.56 -1.23
N ASN A 164 -7.93 -7.78 -2.21
CA ASN A 164 -8.40 -7.60 -3.59
C ASN A 164 -9.66 -6.71 -3.71
N SER A 165 -10.59 -6.78 -2.77
CA SER A 165 -11.72 -5.85 -2.63
C SER A 165 -11.87 -5.33 -1.18
N SER A 166 -12.61 -4.24 -0.92
CA SER A 166 -12.68 -3.58 0.41
C SER A 166 -12.92 -4.54 1.56
N PHE A 167 -13.72 -5.58 1.32
CA PHE A 167 -13.96 -6.65 2.27
C PHE A 167 -13.62 -8.05 1.72
N GLY A 168 -12.77 -8.12 0.70
CA GLY A 168 -12.35 -9.36 0.06
C GLY A 168 -13.52 -10.16 -0.49
N SER A 169 -13.70 -11.38 0.00
CA SER A 169 -14.81 -12.25 -0.37
C SER A 169 -16.08 -12.00 0.45
N GLY A 170 -16.06 -11.09 1.43
CA GLY A 170 -17.15 -10.88 2.38
C GLY A 170 -17.28 -11.99 3.44
N HIS A 171 -16.46 -13.04 3.36
CA HIS A 171 -16.48 -14.15 4.31
C HIS A 171 -15.63 -13.86 5.54
N LEU A 172 -16.30 -13.59 6.66
CA LEU A 172 -15.68 -13.50 7.98
C LEU A 172 -15.69 -14.88 8.66
N SER A 173 -14.51 -15.40 9.01
CA SER A 173 -14.42 -16.66 9.75
C SER A 173 -15.00 -16.48 11.16
N PRO A 174 -16.04 -17.25 11.55
CA PRO A 174 -16.67 -17.12 12.86
C PRO A 174 -15.73 -17.50 14.01
N SER A 175 -14.81 -18.44 13.80
CA SER A 175 -13.90 -18.89 14.87
C SER A 175 -12.68 -17.99 15.06
N THR A 176 -12.24 -17.30 14.01
CA THR A 176 -11.00 -16.49 14.03
C THR A 176 -11.23 -14.99 13.93
N GLY A 177 -12.39 -14.56 13.44
CA GLY A 177 -12.66 -13.16 13.11
C GLY A 177 -11.83 -12.62 11.95
N VAL A 178 -11.17 -13.49 11.17
CA VAL A 178 -10.40 -13.12 9.98
C VAL A 178 -11.32 -12.98 8.77
N LEU A 179 -11.16 -11.88 8.04
CA LEU A 179 -11.84 -11.64 6.77
C LEU A 179 -11.01 -12.22 5.62
N LEU A 180 -11.65 -12.98 4.75
CA LEU A 180 -10.95 -13.70 3.68
C LEU A 180 -10.84 -12.87 2.40
N SER A 181 -9.68 -12.99 1.76
CA SER A 181 -9.42 -12.40 0.45
C SER A 181 -10.25 -13.07 -0.65
N ASN A 182 -10.58 -12.33 -1.71
CA ASN A 182 -11.09 -12.87 -2.98
C ASN A 182 -10.01 -12.84 -4.08
N LEU A 183 -8.73 -12.99 -3.72
CA LEU A 183 -7.66 -13.24 -4.67
C LEU A 183 -7.78 -14.69 -5.18
N GLU A 184 -7.89 -14.86 -6.48
CA GLU A 184 -7.84 -16.16 -7.12
C GLU A 184 -6.40 -16.55 -7.42
N ALA A 185 -6.00 -17.77 -7.06
CA ALA A 185 -4.64 -18.26 -7.28
C ALA A 185 -4.29 -18.52 -8.77
N SER A 186 -5.30 -18.60 -9.64
CA SER A 186 -5.17 -19.00 -11.05
C SER A 186 -5.36 -17.88 -12.07
N SER A 187 -5.75 -16.67 -11.65
CA SER A 187 -5.81 -15.53 -12.55
C SER A 187 -4.43 -14.88 -12.62
N VAL A 188 -4.08 -14.42 -13.83
CA VAL A 188 -2.87 -13.68 -14.22
C VAL A 188 -2.20 -12.96 -13.04
N PRO A 189 -0.86 -13.04 -12.87
CA PRO A 189 -0.12 -12.29 -11.85
C PRO A 189 -0.77 -10.96 -11.60
N SER A 190 -1.37 -10.79 -10.43
CA SER A 190 -2.13 -9.59 -10.15
C SER A 190 -1.09 -8.45 -10.04
N THR A 191 -0.87 -7.72 -11.13
CA THR A 191 0.17 -6.69 -11.31
C THR A 191 -0.21 -5.41 -10.58
N TRP A 192 -0.46 -5.49 -9.27
CA TRP A 192 -0.95 -4.34 -8.51
C TRP A 192 0.06 -3.75 -7.53
N ALA A 193 0.84 -4.59 -6.86
CA ALA A 193 1.87 -4.13 -5.94
C ALA A 193 3.18 -3.88 -6.68
N CYS A 194 3.84 -2.75 -6.43
CA CYS A 194 5.17 -2.47 -6.99
C CYS A 194 5.93 -1.47 -6.13
N PRO A 195 6.15 -1.74 -4.82
CA PRO A 195 6.97 -0.86 -4.00
C PRO A 195 8.34 -0.64 -4.67
N LEU A 196 8.85 0.58 -4.51
CA LEU A 196 10.00 1.07 -5.27
C LEU A 196 10.96 1.79 -4.32
N ILE A 197 12.24 1.48 -4.44
CA ILE A 197 13.31 2.19 -3.73
C ILE A 197 14.31 2.69 -4.77
N LEU A 198 14.60 3.98 -4.78
CA LEU A 198 15.76 4.55 -5.47
C LEU A 198 16.82 4.87 -4.42
N ARG A 199 18.00 4.28 -4.58
CA ARG A 199 19.19 4.59 -3.78
C ARG A 199 20.13 5.46 -4.61
N GLY A 200 20.58 6.57 -4.06
CA GLY A 200 21.57 7.48 -4.65
C GLY A 200 22.91 6.80 -4.94
N ASN A 201 23.79 7.49 -5.67
CA ASN A 201 25.11 6.97 -5.98
C ASN A 201 26.02 6.97 -4.72
N LEU A 202 26.86 5.95 -4.59
CA LEU A 202 27.77 5.73 -3.45
C LEU A 202 28.90 6.77 -3.34
N ASP A 203 29.09 7.60 -4.36
CA ASP A 203 30.13 8.63 -4.40
C ASP A 203 29.73 9.92 -3.66
N ASP A 204 28.45 10.09 -3.35
CA ASP A 204 27.97 11.17 -2.49
C ASP A 204 28.09 10.75 -1.01
N THR A 205 28.53 11.68 -0.14
CA THR A 205 28.82 11.38 1.27
C THR A 205 27.58 11.05 2.11
N GLU A 206 26.39 11.15 1.53
CA GLU A 206 25.10 10.93 2.18
C GLU A 206 24.33 9.82 1.43
N ASP A 207 23.90 8.77 2.13
CA ASP A 207 23.09 7.68 1.57
C ASP A 207 21.65 8.17 1.26
N ASP A 208 21.48 8.90 0.16
CA ASP A 208 20.18 9.40 -0.27
C ASP A 208 19.27 8.26 -0.73
N MET A 209 18.07 8.18 -0.16
CA MET A 209 17.09 7.16 -0.52
C MET A 209 15.70 7.76 -0.72
N LEU A 210 15.04 7.31 -1.78
CA LEU A 210 13.65 7.60 -2.09
C LEU A 210 12.87 6.28 -2.11
N GLY A 211 11.89 6.15 -1.22
CA GLY A 211 10.90 5.09 -1.23
C GLY A 211 9.58 5.57 -1.81
N LEU A 212 8.96 4.79 -2.69
CA LEU A 212 7.61 5.04 -3.18
C LEU A 212 6.77 3.77 -3.00
N VAL A 213 5.57 3.91 -2.44
CA VAL A 213 4.60 2.81 -2.34
C VAL A 213 3.19 3.35 -2.50
N ALA A 214 2.45 2.80 -3.46
CA ALA A 214 1.09 3.21 -3.75
C ALA A 214 0.06 2.27 -3.10
N SER A 215 -1.06 2.86 -2.65
CA SER A 215 -2.29 2.14 -2.38
C SER A 215 -3.25 2.33 -3.57
N GLY A 216 -3.78 1.25 -4.13
CA GLY A 216 -4.81 1.26 -5.17
C GLY A 216 -4.37 0.56 -6.45
N ILE A 217 -5.25 -0.29 -6.99
CA ILE A 217 -5.15 -0.99 -8.28
C ILE A 217 -6.05 -0.23 -9.27
N PRO A 218 -5.79 -0.15 -10.60
CA PRO A 218 -4.72 -0.73 -11.43
C PRO A 218 -3.66 0.28 -11.91
N ARG A 219 -3.48 1.41 -11.20
CA ARG A 219 -2.59 2.51 -11.67
C ARG A 219 -1.35 2.76 -10.84
N GLY A 220 -1.09 1.93 -9.82
CA GLY A 220 0.07 2.07 -8.92
C GLY A 220 1.39 2.25 -9.67
N ALA A 221 1.71 1.37 -10.62
CA ALA A 221 2.95 1.45 -11.40
C ALA A 221 3.06 2.76 -12.20
N LYS A 222 1.97 3.24 -12.81
CA LYS A 222 1.97 4.47 -13.60
C LYS A 222 2.13 5.71 -12.74
N ALA A 223 1.39 5.79 -11.62
CA ALA A 223 1.51 6.89 -10.67
C ALA A 223 2.93 6.96 -10.09
N MET A 224 3.51 5.82 -9.74
CA MET A 224 4.88 5.74 -9.23
C MET A 224 5.91 6.13 -10.28
N ALA A 225 5.76 5.69 -11.52
CA ALA A 225 6.63 6.11 -12.62
C ALA A 225 6.59 7.63 -12.82
N CYS A 226 5.39 8.21 -12.88
CA CYS A 226 5.20 9.66 -13.01
C CYS A 226 5.83 10.46 -11.86
N THR A 227 5.63 10.03 -10.62
CA THR A 227 6.25 10.67 -9.45
C THR A 227 7.77 10.58 -9.52
N LEU A 228 8.31 9.42 -9.91
CA LEU A 228 9.76 9.25 -10.07
C LEU A 228 10.31 10.17 -11.15
N PHE A 229 9.67 10.26 -12.34
CA PHE A 229 10.14 11.15 -13.40
C PHE A 229 10.17 12.61 -12.95
N ASN A 230 9.11 13.07 -12.29
CA ASN A 230 9.07 14.43 -11.74
C ASN A 230 10.24 14.66 -10.76
N HIS A 231 10.50 13.70 -9.86
CA HIS A 231 11.62 13.78 -8.93
C HIS A 231 12.97 13.86 -9.65
N LEU A 232 13.20 13.01 -10.67
CA LEU A 232 14.44 12.97 -11.44
C LEU A 232 14.68 14.23 -12.30
N THR A 233 13.61 14.91 -12.73
CA THR A 233 13.71 16.14 -13.53
C THR A 233 13.80 17.43 -12.71
N THR A 234 13.56 17.36 -11.39
CA THR A 234 13.56 18.56 -10.53
C THR A 234 14.97 18.88 -10.04
N PRO A 235 15.50 20.11 -10.25
CA PRO A 235 16.81 20.51 -9.72
C PRO A 235 16.85 20.45 -8.18
N GLN A 236 17.89 19.83 -7.61
CA GLN A 236 18.07 19.66 -6.15
C GLN A 236 17.93 20.96 -5.34
N THR A 237 18.29 22.12 -5.91
CA THR A 237 18.19 23.44 -5.26
C THR A 237 16.75 23.89 -4.96
N GLN A 238 15.73 23.34 -5.65
CA GLN A 238 14.32 23.67 -5.40
C GLN A 238 13.63 22.72 -4.43
N GLN A 239 14.16 21.52 -4.20
CA GLN A 239 13.61 20.58 -3.22
C GLN A 239 13.75 21.14 -1.79
N GLN A 240 14.89 21.76 -1.45
CA GLN A 240 15.09 22.42 -0.15
C GLN A 240 14.15 23.61 0.13
N VAL A 241 13.72 24.35 -0.90
CA VAL A 241 12.83 25.51 -0.72
C VAL A 241 11.38 25.08 -0.49
N GLN A 242 10.94 23.98 -1.09
CA GLN A 242 9.62 23.38 -0.79
C GLN A 242 9.55 22.81 0.63
N HIS A 243 10.66 22.33 1.20
CA HIS A 243 10.71 21.80 2.57
C HIS A 243 10.47 22.85 3.66
N GLN A 244 10.66 24.16 3.39
CA GLN A 244 10.31 25.24 4.34
C GLN A 244 8.91 25.84 4.11
N ALA A 245 8.35 25.75 2.90
CA ALA A 245 7.09 26.41 2.57
C ALA A 245 5.83 25.66 3.03
N GLN A 246 5.93 24.37 3.40
CA GLN A 246 4.78 23.59 3.88
C GLN A 246 4.33 23.93 5.33
N GLN A 247 4.99 24.85 6.03
CA GLN A 247 4.59 25.30 7.37
C GLN A 247 3.53 26.42 7.39
N ARG A 248 3.03 26.89 6.24
CA ARG A 248 2.03 27.95 6.20
C ARG A 248 0.70 27.47 5.59
N PRO A 249 -0.41 27.47 6.34
CA PRO A 249 -1.71 27.11 5.80
C PRO A 249 -2.26 28.31 5.01
N THR A 250 -2.21 28.24 3.68
CA THR A 250 -2.95 29.19 2.82
C THR A 250 -3.73 28.44 1.74
N GLU A 251 -5.02 28.32 2.03
CA GLU A 251 -6.22 28.36 1.20
C GLU A 251 -6.39 27.55 -0.11
N SER A 252 -7.56 26.88 -0.10
CA SER A 252 -8.38 26.29 -1.18
C SER A 252 -7.94 24.94 -1.76
N PRO A 253 -8.66 23.83 -1.43
CA PRO A 253 -8.44 22.56 -2.08
C PRO A 253 -9.07 22.62 -3.47
N GLY A 254 -8.24 22.85 -4.49
CA GLY A 254 -8.54 22.34 -5.82
C GLY A 254 -8.83 20.84 -5.72
N ILE A 255 -9.76 20.33 -6.52
CA ILE A 255 -10.29 18.97 -6.48
C ILE A 255 -9.16 17.97 -6.81
N CYS A 256 -8.30 17.66 -5.85
CA CYS A 256 -7.29 16.61 -5.94
C CYS A 256 -7.93 15.27 -5.58
N GLY A 257 -7.59 14.23 -6.34
CA GLY A 257 -8.11 12.87 -6.18
C GLY A 257 -7.58 12.20 -4.90
N LYS A 258 -8.37 11.30 -4.34
CA LYS A 258 -8.03 10.51 -3.14
C LYS A 258 -7.24 9.24 -3.50
N GLU A 259 -6.07 9.37 -4.10
CA GLU A 259 -5.12 8.25 -4.12
C GLU A 259 -3.93 8.58 -3.22
N ALA A 260 -3.59 7.63 -2.33
CA ALA A 260 -2.53 7.78 -1.34
C ALA A 260 -1.26 7.08 -1.86
N LEU A 261 -0.46 7.80 -2.65
CA LEU A 261 0.93 7.43 -2.87
C LEU A 261 1.72 7.90 -1.65
N LEU A 262 2.42 6.99 -0.98
CA LEU A 262 3.35 7.35 0.09
C LEU A 262 4.74 7.51 -0.51
N GLN A 263 5.35 8.65 -0.19
CA GLN A 263 6.74 8.95 -0.49
C GLN A 263 7.53 8.98 0.80
N VAL A 264 8.67 8.31 0.79
CA VAL A 264 9.67 8.34 1.86
C VAL A 264 10.94 8.91 1.30
N VAL A 265 11.51 9.89 1.97
CA VAL A 265 12.82 10.46 1.60
C VAL A 265 13.73 10.37 2.81
N VAL A 266 14.93 9.85 2.60
CA VAL A 266 16.03 9.86 3.55
C VAL A 266 17.15 10.67 2.94
N HIS A 267 17.66 11.63 3.71
CA HIS A 267 18.83 12.41 3.39
C HIS A 267 19.62 12.60 4.69
N ALA A 268 20.84 12.07 4.74
CA ALA A 268 21.66 12.04 5.95
C ALA A 268 20.88 11.45 7.16
N GLU A 269 20.89 12.12 8.31
CA GLU A 269 20.14 11.72 9.51
C GLU A 269 18.63 12.03 9.48
N HIS A 270 18.14 12.65 8.40
CA HIS A 270 16.76 13.10 8.30
C HIS A 270 15.92 12.12 7.47
N ALA A 271 14.79 11.72 8.04
CA ALA A 271 13.80 10.88 7.38
C ALA A 271 12.43 11.56 7.39
N GLN A 272 11.79 11.62 6.22
CA GLN A 272 10.46 12.21 6.04
C GLN A 272 9.54 11.24 5.29
N VAL A 273 8.29 11.16 5.75
CA VAL A 273 7.21 10.45 5.05
C VAL A 273 6.13 11.46 4.67
N SER A 274 5.74 11.50 3.40
CA SER A 274 4.70 12.37 2.87
C SER A 274 3.67 11.57 2.07
N SER A 275 2.43 12.06 2.06
CA SER A 275 1.38 11.55 1.18
C SER A 275 1.26 12.45 -0.04
N ILE A 276 1.33 11.87 -1.24
CA ILE A 276 1.12 12.56 -2.51
C ILE A 276 -0.29 12.25 -3.00
N PRO A 277 -1.20 13.23 -3.09
CA PRO A 277 -2.52 13.04 -3.68
C PRO A 277 -2.41 12.84 -5.20
N SER A 278 -3.27 12.02 -5.79
CA SER A 278 -3.34 11.90 -7.25
C SER A 278 -3.82 13.19 -7.91
N GLY A 279 -3.18 13.54 -9.02
CA GLY A 279 -3.55 14.68 -9.85
C GLY A 279 -3.00 16.03 -9.39
N CYS A 280 -2.31 16.12 -8.26
CA CYS A 280 -1.54 17.33 -7.94
C CYS A 280 -0.10 17.15 -8.47
N CYS A 281 0.22 17.71 -9.64
CA CYS A 281 1.60 18.06 -9.92
C CYS A 281 2.00 19.15 -8.92
N PRO A 282 3.08 19.02 -8.13
CA PRO A 282 3.64 20.17 -7.42
C PRO A 282 4.37 21.03 -8.45
N PHE A 283 3.61 21.67 -9.34
CA PHE A 283 4.12 22.66 -10.26
C PHE A 283 3.20 23.87 -10.23
N GLN A 284 3.49 24.79 -9.30
CA GLN A 284 3.34 26.20 -9.55
C GLN A 284 4.70 26.82 -9.23
N GLY A 285 5.47 27.02 -10.29
CA GLY A 285 6.64 27.89 -10.22
C GLY A 285 6.24 29.30 -9.86
N TYR A 286 7.19 29.99 -9.22
CA TYR A 286 7.49 31.37 -9.53
C TYR A 286 8.96 31.44 -9.94
#